data_AF-A0A7T4YCQ8-F1
#
_entry.id   AF-A0A7T4YCQ8-F1
#
_cell.length_a   1.000
_cell.length_b   1.000
_cell.length_c   1.000
_cell.angle_alpha   90.00
_cell.angle_beta   90.00
_cell.angle_gamma   90.00
#
_symmetry.space_group_name_H-M   'P 1'
#
loop_
_entity.id
_entity.type
_entity.pdbx_description
1 polymer ?
#
loop_
_entity_poly.entity_id
_entity_poly.type
_entity_poly.pdbx_seq_one_letter_code
_entity_poly.pdbx_strand_id
1 'polypeptide(L)'
;MSDQSANNPSPRRRPGCLGCLFRLFILLIFALVAIYFAWHYYLDSKIEKRIAQLRQTQPILTSQDITDHFASLQGPNLTPYLQQQIDLIRTQHTKYKKDHNLKRSKNLYPEITPQVRATTIFPFLDRQIPTNFYLLNQSPPEPLITAARNYLSTQNQNIHALFTLPEHATSFWPADYTQGIETLLPHIGQIRETVQHLALYHWLAVHENRPDDAVLALTAIRKLADSLTSEPSLIAQLFRVRLHAQLNDAITLGLNHRVYTDTQLQALYKIAAPINIQQSLILGIQGENAMALTFFQTLHQKPELLPMLSERFSEKLSPALVFIYHHLGLLKLNTLKHLELSQISIYQLQQPHPDLSLQATQTNLLPKPIYWPLQFLTPSLSAGQRTITTSHQQSITVQLAIAVQRYSLANTDPTLPLHHSLPDALPQLVPTYIPSVPKDPYSYLDPTIHPENQYKYIHSDHGYLIYTPGNDQNDNQGDAYTLDGELGLGSNDGTDIVTPISFPNKNILLEQHPYATKAHLKKLNTKLTNYKLRIDPTLHEDLAEQDPDDNDPDQ
;
A
#
# COMPACT_ATOMS: atom_id res chain seq x y z
N MET A 1 -92.90 -61.51 18.38
CA MET A 1 -92.37 -60.20 17.94
C MET A 1 -91.30 -59.82 18.95
N SER A 2 -90.07 -60.30 18.73
CA SER A 2 -88.99 -59.65 17.95
C SER A 2 -88.22 -58.64 18.80
N ASP A 3 -87.14 -59.10 19.43
CA ASP A 3 -85.83 -58.42 19.37
C ASP A 3 -84.75 -59.28 20.06
N GLN A 4 -83.99 -60.03 19.24
CA GLN A 4 -82.72 -60.63 19.63
C GLN A 4 -81.61 -59.64 19.29
N SER A 5 -81.24 -58.82 20.28
CA SER A 5 -80.06 -57.97 20.25
C SER A 5 -78.80 -58.80 20.46
N ALA A 6 -78.01 -58.97 19.39
CA ALA A 6 -76.72 -59.65 19.42
C ALA A 6 -75.63 -58.70 19.98
N ASN A 7 -75.15 -59.01 21.18
CA ASN A 7 -73.98 -58.37 21.79
C ASN A 7 -72.70 -58.80 21.05
N ASN A 8 -72.26 -58.01 20.07
CA ASN A 8 -70.93 -58.14 19.48
C ASN A 8 -69.85 -57.63 20.46
N PRO A 9 -68.81 -58.42 20.79
CA PRO A 9 -67.72 -57.95 21.62
C PRO A 9 -66.97 -56.83 20.88
N SER A 10 -66.88 -55.67 21.53
CA SER A 10 -66.15 -54.52 20.99
C SER A 10 -64.67 -54.89 20.78
N PRO A 11 -64.08 -54.55 19.62
CA PRO A 11 -62.68 -54.88 19.34
C PRO A 11 -61.79 -54.20 20.38
N ARG A 12 -61.06 -54.99 21.17
CA ARG A 12 -60.00 -54.51 22.06
C ARG A 12 -59.01 -53.71 21.22
N ARG A 13 -59.10 -52.38 21.28
CA ARG A 13 -58.13 -51.46 20.68
C ARG A 13 -56.78 -51.79 21.30
N ARG A 14 -55.91 -52.47 20.55
CA ARG A 14 -54.51 -52.66 20.95
C ARG A 14 -53.93 -51.27 21.23
N PRO A 15 -53.32 -51.00 22.39
CA PRO A 15 -52.68 -49.72 22.65
C PRO A 15 -51.72 -49.44 21.48
N GLY A 16 -52.05 -48.39 20.74
CA GLY A 16 -51.59 -48.21 19.37
C GLY A 16 -50.09 -47.96 19.28
N CYS A 17 -49.45 -48.63 18.32
CA CYS A 17 -48.08 -48.40 17.85
C CYS A 17 -47.72 -46.90 17.70
N LEU A 18 -48.71 -46.06 17.42
CA LEU A 18 -48.59 -44.60 17.31
C LEU A 18 -48.01 -43.92 18.57
N GLY A 19 -48.34 -44.41 19.76
CA GLY A 19 -47.80 -43.86 21.02
C GLY A 19 -46.31 -44.12 21.21
N CYS A 20 -45.82 -45.27 20.74
CA CYS A 20 -44.38 -45.58 20.75
C CYS A 20 -43.61 -44.73 19.73
N LEU A 21 -44.16 -44.57 18.52
CA LEU A 21 -43.55 -43.74 17.48
C LEU A 21 -43.44 -42.27 17.91
N PHE A 22 -44.47 -41.73 18.57
CA PHE A 22 -44.45 -40.36 19.08
C PHE A 22 -43.38 -40.16 20.19
N ARG A 23 -43.24 -41.13 21.10
CA ARG A 23 -42.19 -41.09 22.13
C ARG A 23 -40.78 -41.18 21.53
N LEU A 24 -40.58 -42.04 20.54
CA LEU A 24 -39.30 -42.14 19.82
C LEU A 24 -38.97 -40.84 19.08
N PHE A 25 -39.96 -40.21 18.45
CA PHE A 25 -39.80 -38.92 17.79
C PHE A 25 -39.41 -37.81 18.78
N ILE A 26 -40.07 -37.73 19.93
CA ILE A 26 -39.70 -36.79 21.00
C ILE A 26 -38.27 -37.03 21.50
N LEU A 27 -37.89 -38.29 21.75
CA LEU A 27 -36.53 -38.64 22.18
C LEU A 27 -35.49 -38.25 21.12
N LEU A 28 -35.80 -38.43 19.83
CA LEU A 28 -34.94 -38.02 18.73
C LEU A 28 -34.75 -36.50 18.73
N ILE A 29 -35.81 -35.72 18.93
CA ILE A 29 -35.71 -34.26 19.03
C ILE A 29 -34.81 -33.87 20.22
N PHE A 30 -35.03 -34.43 21.41
CA PHE A 30 -34.19 -34.13 22.57
C PHE A 30 -32.72 -34.51 22.34
N ALA A 31 -32.47 -35.65 21.68
CA ALA A 31 -31.12 -36.06 21.33
C ALA A 31 -30.46 -35.07 20.34
N LEU A 32 -31.17 -34.63 19.31
CA LEU A 32 -30.66 -33.63 18.35
C LEU A 32 -30.37 -32.28 19.02
N VAL A 33 -31.25 -31.84 19.93
CA VAL A 33 -31.04 -30.62 20.72
C VAL A 33 -29.81 -30.75 21.64
N ALA A 34 -29.65 -31.89 22.31
CA ALA A 34 -28.47 -32.14 23.15
C ALA A 34 -27.17 -32.17 22.32
N ILE A 35 -27.18 -32.81 21.16
CA ILE A 35 -26.05 -32.84 20.22
C ILE A 35 -25.72 -31.42 19.74
N TYR A 36 -26.74 -30.61 19.41
CA TYR A 36 -26.57 -29.21 19.01
C TYR A 36 -25.86 -28.39 20.10
N PHE A 37 -26.35 -28.45 21.34
CA PHE A 37 -25.72 -27.73 22.45
C PHE A 37 -24.31 -28.24 22.76
N ALA A 38 -24.10 -29.55 22.74
CA ALA A 38 -22.77 -30.14 22.94
C ALA A 38 -21.78 -29.71 21.85
N TRP A 39 -22.23 -29.65 20.59
CA TRP A 39 -21.43 -29.18 19.45
C TRP A 39 -21.03 -27.71 19.61
N HIS A 40 -21.99 -26.83 19.92
CA HIS A 40 -21.69 -25.41 20.12
C HIS A 40 -20.78 -25.16 21.32
N TYR A 41 -21.01 -25.87 22.44
CA TYR A 41 -20.15 -25.81 23.62
C TYR A 41 -18.71 -26.27 23.32
N TYR A 42 -18.58 -27.35 22.55
CA TYR A 42 -17.27 -27.83 22.10
C TYR A 42 -16.53 -26.80 21.24
N LEU A 43 -17.23 -26.13 20.32
CA LEU A 43 -16.65 -25.08 19.48
C LEU A 43 -16.23 -23.85 20.30
N ASP A 44 -17.06 -23.40 21.25
CA ASP A 44 -16.70 -22.28 22.14
C ASP A 44 -15.48 -22.61 22.98
N SER A 45 -15.46 -23.80 23.61
CA SER A 45 -14.32 -24.26 24.39
C SER A 45 -13.04 -24.33 23.55
N LYS A 46 -13.15 -24.73 22.27
CA LYS A 46 -12.01 -24.70 21.34
C LYS A 46 -11.54 -23.29 21.02
N ILE A 47 -12.44 -22.35 20.77
CA ILE A 47 -12.11 -20.95 20.51
C ILE A 47 -11.42 -20.34 21.73
N GLU A 48 -11.98 -20.51 22.93
CA GLU A 48 -11.41 -20.00 24.18
C GLU A 48 -10.02 -20.57 24.45
N LYS A 49 -9.85 -21.89 24.33
CA LYS A 49 -8.53 -22.54 24.47
C LYS A 49 -7.53 -21.98 23.47
N ARG A 50 -7.95 -21.75 22.23
CA ARG A 50 -7.09 -21.22 21.18
C ARG A 50 -6.70 -19.77 21.43
N ILE A 51 -7.64 -18.93 21.85
CA ILE A 51 -7.39 -17.54 22.27
C ILE A 51 -6.41 -17.52 23.45
N ALA A 52 -6.63 -18.37 24.46
CA ALA A 52 -5.75 -18.48 25.62
C ALA A 52 -4.32 -18.90 25.25
N GLN A 53 -4.16 -19.82 24.28
CA GLN A 53 -2.85 -20.19 23.73
C GLN A 53 -2.18 -19.03 23.00
N LEU A 54 -2.92 -18.30 22.15
CA LEU A 54 -2.37 -17.19 21.38
C LEU A 54 -1.97 -16.02 22.27
N ARG A 55 -2.70 -15.75 23.36
CA ARG A 55 -2.33 -14.72 24.36
C ARG A 55 -0.93 -14.93 24.97
N GLN A 56 -0.39 -16.14 24.95
CA GLN A 56 0.96 -16.41 25.45
C GLN A 56 2.04 -15.92 24.48
N THR A 57 1.73 -15.78 23.19
CA THR A 57 2.70 -15.45 22.14
C THR A 57 2.39 -14.16 21.37
N GLN A 58 1.17 -13.63 21.51
CA GLN A 58 0.69 -12.44 20.81
C GLN A 58 0.12 -11.44 21.83
N PRO A 59 0.77 -10.27 22.02
CA PRO A 59 0.31 -9.27 22.98
C PRO A 59 -0.97 -8.57 22.53
N ILE A 60 -1.18 -8.45 21.20
CA ILE A 60 -2.37 -7.84 20.61
C ILE A 60 -3.20 -8.97 19.99
N LEU A 61 -4.33 -9.30 20.61
CA LEU A 61 -5.23 -10.33 20.12
C LEU A 61 -6.65 -9.82 19.91
N THR A 62 -7.11 -8.84 20.68
CA THR A 62 -8.45 -8.27 20.59
C THR A 62 -8.40 -6.77 20.32
N SER A 63 -9.49 -6.20 19.81
CA SER A 63 -9.60 -4.75 19.64
C SER A 63 -9.36 -3.99 20.95
N GLN A 64 -9.77 -4.56 22.10
CA GLN A 64 -9.49 -3.97 23.41
C GLN A 64 -7.99 -3.99 23.71
N ASP A 65 -7.27 -5.08 23.39
CA ASP A 65 -5.82 -5.14 23.59
C ASP A 65 -5.09 -4.06 22.77
N ILE A 66 -5.61 -3.70 21.58
CA ILE A 66 -5.09 -2.54 20.80
C ILE A 66 -5.30 -1.23 21.57
N THR A 67 -6.54 -0.98 22.02
CA THR A 67 -6.88 0.24 22.77
C THR A 67 -6.04 0.35 24.04
N ASP A 68 -5.88 -0.74 24.78
CA ASP A 68 -5.10 -0.81 26.00
C ASP A 68 -3.61 -0.62 25.71
N HIS A 69 -3.10 -1.21 24.62
CA HIS A 69 -1.72 -1.00 24.17
C HIS A 69 -1.47 0.50 23.94
N PHE A 70 -2.32 1.18 23.18
CA PHE A 70 -2.19 2.62 22.94
C PHE A 70 -2.34 3.47 24.20
N ALA A 71 -3.24 3.09 25.11
CA ALA A 71 -3.39 3.78 26.39
C ALA A 71 -2.16 3.60 27.30
N SER A 72 -1.44 2.49 27.16
CA SER A 72 -0.27 2.15 27.98
C SER A 72 1.03 2.82 27.51
N LEU A 73 1.09 3.30 26.28
CA LEU A 73 2.31 3.86 25.69
C LEU A 73 2.71 5.15 26.41
N GLN A 74 3.76 5.05 27.23
CA GLN A 74 4.37 6.17 27.92
C GLN A 74 5.38 6.86 27.02
N GLY A 75 5.33 8.19 26.94
CA GLY A 75 6.31 8.98 26.19
C GLY A 75 5.70 10.18 25.49
N PRO A 76 6.54 11.04 24.89
CA PRO A 76 6.07 12.13 24.05
C PRO A 76 5.32 11.57 22.85
N ASN A 77 4.00 11.75 22.82
CA ASN A 77 3.19 11.43 21.65
C ASN A 77 3.21 12.62 20.68
N LEU A 78 3.76 12.41 19.49
CA LEU A 78 3.85 13.44 18.46
C LEU A 78 2.51 13.69 17.74
N THR A 79 1.54 12.79 17.89
CA THR A 79 0.25 12.84 17.18
C THR A 79 -0.49 14.17 17.36
N PRO A 80 -0.68 14.73 18.57
CA PRO A 80 -1.41 16.01 18.70
C PRO A 80 -0.73 17.15 17.95
N TYR A 81 0.60 17.20 17.96
CA TYR A 81 1.37 18.20 17.20
C TYR A 81 1.22 17.99 15.69
N LEU A 82 1.39 16.76 15.20
CA LEU A 82 1.22 16.45 13.78
C LEU A 82 -0.20 16.75 13.31
N GLN A 83 -1.21 16.32 14.06
CA GLN A 83 -2.61 16.56 13.76
C GLN A 83 -2.88 18.07 13.64
N GLN A 84 -2.36 18.88 14.55
CA GLN A 84 -2.47 20.34 14.47
C GLN A 84 -1.88 20.89 13.16
N GLN A 85 -0.65 20.50 12.79
CA GLN A 85 -0.02 21.00 11.56
C GLN A 85 -0.74 20.52 10.30
N ILE A 86 -1.17 19.26 10.29
CA ILE A 86 -1.95 18.66 9.21
C ILE A 86 -3.29 19.41 9.03
N ASP A 87 -3.97 19.73 10.13
CA ASP A 87 -5.24 20.46 10.09
C ASP A 87 -5.08 21.89 9.58
N LEU A 88 -3.97 22.56 9.93
CA LEU A 88 -3.65 23.88 9.39
C LEU A 88 -3.44 23.84 7.88
N ILE A 89 -2.60 22.91 7.38
CA ILE A 89 -2.37 22.71 5.94
C ILE A 89 -3.68 22.40 5.22
N ARG A 90 -4.49 21.48 5.74
CA ARG A 90 -5.78 21.10 5.15
C ARG A 90 -6.77 22.27 5.11
N THR A 91 -6.81 23.08 6.17
CA THR A 91 -7.68 24.27 6.25
C THR A 91 -7.27 25.30 5.20
N GLN A 92 -5.97 25.59 5.09
CA GLN A 92 -5.47 26.52 4.08
C GLN A 92 -5.64 25.98 2.66
N HIS A 93 -5.41 24.68 2.45
CA HIS A 93 -5.67 24.03 1.18
C HIS A 93 -7.13 24.14 0.78
N THR A 94 -8.07 23.85 1.70
CA THR A 94 -9.51 23.97 1.47
C THR A 94 -9.90 25.42 1.14
N LYS A 95 -9.32 26.40 1.84
CA LYS A 95 -9.48 27.82 1.53
C LYS A 95 -8.97 28.15 0.12
N TYR A 96 -7.75 27.73 -0.22
CA TYR A 96 -7.18 27.93 -1.54
C TYR A 96 -8.08 27.33 -2.64
N LYS A 97 -8.58 26.09 -2.46
CA LYS A 97 -9.53 25.44 -3.37
C LYS A 97 -10.81 26.25 -3.59
N LYS A 98 -11.34 26.85 -2.51
CA LYS A 98 -12.56 27.67 -2.55
C LYS A 98 -12.34 28.99 -3.28
N ASP A 99 -11.18 29.60 -3.08
CA ASP A 99 -10.82 30.89 -3.64
C ASP A 99 -10.45 30.79 -5.14
N HIS A 100 -9.90 29.65 -5.57
CA HIS A 100 -9.44 29.39 -6.95
C HIS A 100 -10.32 28.40 -7.72
N ASN A 101 -11.61 28.29 -7.38
CA ASN A 101 -12.52 27.38 -8.08
C ASN A 101 -12.90 27.92 -9.48
N LEU A 102 -12.62 27.15 -10.54
CA LEU A 102 -12.93 27.48 -11.94
C LEU A 102 -14.38 27.89 -12.20
N LYS A 103 -15.35 27.29 -11.49
CA LYS A 103 -16.77 27.64 -11.67
C LYS A 103 -17.07 29.06 -11.19
N ARG A 104 -16.30 29.58 -10.22
CA ARG A 104 -16.35 30.99 -9.82
C ARG A 104 -15.51 31.87 -10.74
N SER A 105 -14.37 31.37 -11.22
CA SER A 105 -13.45 32.17 -12.05
C SER A 105 -14.04 32.58 -13.39
N LYS A 106 -14.91 31.76 -14.01
CA LYS A 106 -15.62 32.13 -15.26
C LYS A 106 -16.43 33.43 -15.17
N ASN A 107 -16.87 33.82 -13.97
CA ASN A 107 -17.61 35.07 -13.75
C ASN A 107 -16.69 36.23 -13.32
N LEU A 108 -15.46 35.95 -12.90
CA LEU A 108 -14.50 36.92 -12.36
C LEU A 108 -13.46 37.38 -13.39
N TYR A 109 -13.17 36.55 -14.40
CA TYR A 109 -12.16 36.83 -15.41
C TYR A 109 -12.78 36.73 -16.82
N PRO A 110 -12.96 37.85 -17.52
CA PRO A 110 -13.44 37.85 -18.91
C PRO A 110 -12.43 37.20 -19.87
N GLU A 111 -11.14 37.24 -19.55
CA GLU A 111 -10.07 36.52 -20.24
C GLU A 111 -9.33 35.59 -19.26
N ILE A 112 -9.38 34.28 -19.51
CA ILE A 112 -8.71 33.29 -18.65
C ILE A 112 -7.31 33.04 -19.19
N THR A 113 -6.33 33.79 -18.67
CA THR A 113 -4.91 33.63 -19.02
C THR A 113 -4.37 32.26 -18.59
N PRO A 114 -3.27 31.76 -19.19
CA PRO A 114 -2.63 30.52 -18.78
C PRO A 114 -2.23 30.51 -17.30
N GLN A 115 -1.82 31.66 -16.75
CA GLN A 115 -1.50 31.80 -15.33
C GLN A 115 -2.74 31.57 -14.45
N VAL A 116 -3.88 32.15 -14.79
CA VAL A 116 -5.14 31.95 -14.05
C VAL A 116 -5.55 30.47 -14.15
N ARG A 117 -5.48 29.85 -15.33
CA ARG A 117 -5.77 28.42 -15.49
C ARG A 117 -4.86 27.55 -14.64
N ALA A 118 -3.55 27.78 -14.68
CA ALA A 118 -2.58 27.06 -13.86
C ALA A 118 -2.94 27.16 -12.37
N THR A 119 -3.25 28.35 -11.85
CA THR A 119 -3.64 28.50 -10.42
C THR A 119 -4.92 27.77 -10.04
N THR A 120 -5.84 27.54 -10.99
CA THR A 120 -7.08 26.80 -10.75
C THR A 120 -6.94 25.28 -10.92
N ILE A 121 -5.98 24.83 -11.74
CA ILE A 121 -5.65 23.41 -11.95
C ILE A 121 -4.67 22.92 -10.87
N PHE A 122 -3.96 23.84 -10.23
CA PHE A 122 -2.98 23.57 -9.18
C PHE A 122 -3.58 23.79 -7.78
N PRO A 123 -3.21 23.02 -6.73
CA PRO A 123 -2.30 21.88 -6.70
C PRO A 123 -2.96 20.56 -7.12
N PHE A 124 -4.09 20.60 -7.85
CA PHE A 124 -4.88 19.43 -8.25
C PHE A 124 -4.25 18.62 -9.40
N LEU A 125 -2.93 18.68 -9.51
CA LEU A 125 -2.16 17.91 -10.47
C LEU A 125 -2.31 16.42 -10.17
N ASP A 126 -2.30 15.62 -11.24
CA ASP A 126 -1.85 14.25 -11.09
C ASP A 126 -0.45 14.29 -10.44
N ARG A 127 -0.30 13.52 -9.36
CA ARG A 127 0.88 13.51 -8.48
C ARG A 127 2.17 13.22 -9.24
N GLN A 128 2.05 12.58 -10.40
CA GLN A 128 3.19 12.20 -11.24
C GLN A 128 3.59 13.30 -12.22
N ILE A 129 2.79 14.36 -12.45
CA ILE A 129 3.09 15.40 -13.46
C ILE A 129 4.49 16.00 -13.28
N PRO A 130 4.91 16.41 -12.07
CA PRO A 130 6.28 16.85 -11.81
C PRO A 130 7.36 15.89 -12.35
N THR A 131 7.22 14.60 -12.03
CA THR A 131 8.14 13.54 -12.47
C THR A 131 8.03 13.27 -13.97
N ASN A 132 6.84 13.39 -14.56
CA ASN A 132 6.61 13.14 -15.98
C ASN A 132 7.35 14.15 -16.87
N PHE A 133 7.39 15.43 -16.47
CA PHE A 133 8.20 16.45 -17.16
C PHE A 133 9.67 16.03 -17.21
N TYR A 134 10.20 15.57 -16.07
CA TYR A 134 11.56 15.08 -15.99
C TYR A 134 11.80 13.85 -16.89
N LEU A 135 10.95 12.82 -16.82
CA LEU A 135 11.09 11.60 -17.62
C LEU A 135 11.06 11.87 -19.13
N LEU A 136 10.34 12.90 -19.55
CA LEU A 136 10.27 13.35 -20.95
C LEU A 136 11.40 14.32 -21.33
N ASN A 137 12.33 14.64 -20.42
CA ASN A 137 13.35 15.67 -20.59
C ASN A 137 12.75 17.03 -21.01
N GLN A 138 11.60 17.40 -20.43
CA GLN A 138 10.91 18.65 -20.70
C GLN A 138 10.88 19.52 -19.44
N SER A 139 11.14 20.82 -19.59
CA SER A 139 10.92 21.78 -18.50
C SER A 139 9.42 21.96 -18.24
N PRO A 140 9.00 22.11 -16.98
CA PRO A 140 7.62 22.48 -16.66
C PRO A 140 7.33 23.89 -17.22
N PRO A 141 6.10 24.18 -17.68
CA PRO A 141 5.71 25.52 -18.10
C PRO A 141 5.87 26.53 -16.96
N GLU A 142 6.39 27.72 -17.24
CA GLU A 142 6.54 28.78 -16.23
C GLU A 142 5.22 29.11 -15.48
N PRO A 143 4.03 29.12 -16.14
CA PRO A 143 2.78 29.33 -15.41
C PRO A 143 2.53 28.31 -14.29
N LEU A 144 2.98 27.07 -14.48
CA LEU A 144 2.87 26.00 -13.50
C LEU A 144 3.80 26.23 -12.31
N ILE A 145 5.07 26.57 -12.60
CA ILE A 145 6.08 26.87 -11.57
C ILE A 145 5.61 28.06 -10.73
N THR A 146 5.12 29.12 -11.38
CA THR A 146 4.57 30.30 -10.70
C THR A 146 3.33 29.96 -9.87
N ALA A 147 2.42 29.11 -10.38
CA ALA A 147 1.26 28.64 -9.61
C ALA A 147 1.69 27.82 -8.38
N ALA A 148 2.71 26.97 -8.52
CA ALA A 148 3.27 26.20 -7.41
C ALA A 148 3.89 27.08 -6.33
N ARG A 149 4.69 28.07 -6.74
CA ARG A 149 5.30 29.06 -5.85
C ARG A 149 4.24 29.84 -5.07
N ASN A 150 3.21 30.34 -5.77
CA ASN A 150 2.10 31.07 -5.16
C ASN A 150 1.30 30.19 -4.20
N TYR A 151 1.07 28.92 -4.55
CA TYR A 151 0.39 27.99 -3.68
C TYR A 151 1.20 27.73 -2.39
N LEU A 152 2.48 27.37 -2.53
CA LEU A 152 3.33 27.03 -1.40
C LEU A 152 3.62 28.22 -0.50
N SER A 153 3.66 29.45 -1.03
CA SER A 153 3.83 30.65 -0.20
C SER A 153 2.68 30.83 0.79
N THR A 154 1.45 30.42 0.43
CA THR A 154 0.30 30.41 1.36
C THR A 154 0.43 29.37 2.48
N GLN A 155 1.23 28.32 2.24
CA GLN A 155 1.44 27.19 3.16
C GLN A 155 2.74 27.29 3.96
N ASN A 156 3.59 28.28 3.67
CA ASN A 156 5.00 28.27 4.04
C ASN A 156 5.20 28.06 5.55
N GLN A 157 4.49 28.82 6.39
CA GLN A 157 4.60 28.71 7.84
C GLN A 157 4.27 27.30 8.36
N ASN A 158 3.24 26.66 7.81
CA ASN A 158 2.80 25.34 8.26
C ASN A 158 3.71 24.22 7.75
N ILE A 159 4.24 24.35 6.53
CA ILE A 159 5.22 23.42 5.99
C ILE A 159 6.53 23.50 6.79
N HIS A 160 7.01 24.70 7.12
CA HIS A 160 8.22 24.86 7.92
C HIS A 160 8.09 24.27 9.33
N ALA A 161 6.89 24.28 9.92
CA ALA A 161 6.63 23.64 11.20
C ALA A 161 6.79 22.11 11.16
N LEU A 162 6.70 21.49 9.98
CA LEU A 162 6.97 20.06 9.78
C LEU A 162 8.46 19.74 9.60
N PHE A 163 9.30 20.73 9.29
CA PHE A 163 10.75 20.51 9.17
C PHE A 163 11.43 20.35 10.53
N THR A 164 10.85 20.94 11.58
CA THR A 164 11.39 20.94 12.95
C THR A 164 10.83 19.82 13.82
N LEU A 165 10.23 18.79 13.22
CA LEU A 165 9.71 17.63 13.98
C LEU A 165 10.83 16.97 14.81
N PRO A 166 10.58 16.59 16.07
CA PRO A 166 11.55 15.86 16.89
C PRO A 166 12.00 14.54 16.22
N GLU A 167 13.27 14.15 16.41
CA GLU A 167 13.86 12.96 15.76
C GLU A 167 13.34 11.63 16.32
N HIS A 168 12.97 11.58 17.60
CA HIS A 168 12.66 10.33 18.32
C HIS A 168 11.25 10.27 18.91
N ALA A 169 10.32 11.10 18.43
CA ALA A 169 8.97 11.11 19.00
C ALA A 169 8.09 10.03 18.33
N THR A 170 7.60 9.10 19.15
CA THR A 170 6.61 8.10 18.74
C THR A 170 5.27 8.78 18.45
N SER A 171 4.52 8.27 17.46
CA SER A 171 3.18 8.76 17.14
C SER A 171 2.17 7.64 17.32
N PHE A 172 1.05 7.96 17.96
CA PHE A 172 -0.05 7.04 18.17
C PHE A 172 -1.33 7.71 17.72
N TRP A 173 -1.94 7.25 16.62
CA TRP A 173 -3.14 7.88 16.09
C TRP A 173 -4.36 7.24 16.75
N PRO A 174 -5.05 7.95 17.66
CA PRO A 174 -6.19 7.36 18.36
C PRO A 174 -7.29 7.02 17.36
N ALA A 175 -7.72 5.76 17.37
CA ALA A 175 -8.87 5.28 16.62
C ALA A 175 -9.71 4.36 17.52
N ASP A 176 -11.01 4.29 17.24
CA ASP A 176 -11.91 3.38 17.95
C ASP A 176 -11.85 1.99 17.33
N TYR A 177 -10.83 1.23 17.70
CA TYR A 177 -10.62 -0.14 17.22
C TYR A 177 -11.71 -1.12 17.68
N THR A 178 -12.57 -0.74 18.64
CA THR A 178 -13.72 -1.55 19.08
C THR A 178 -14.79 -1.70 17.99
N GLN A 179 -14.74 -0.85 16.95
CA GLN A 179 -15.58 -0.98 15.75
C GLN A 179 -15.12 -2.10 14.81
N GLY A 180 -14.01 -2.79 15.11
CA GLY A 180 -13.49 -3.90 14.30
C GLY A 180 -13.14 -3.43 12.89
N ILE A 181 -13.64 -4.13 11.86
CA ILE A 181 -13.35 -3.82 10.45
C ILE A 181 -13.97 -2.49 9.97
N GLU A 182 -14.90 -1.90 10.73
CA GLU A 182 -15.52 -0.61 10.41
C GLU A 182 -14.77 0.57 11.08
N THR A 183 -13.60 0.30 11.69
CA THR A 183 -12.74 1.33 12.29
C THR A 183 -12.33 2.37 11.25
N LEU A 184 -12.67 3.63 11.50
CA LEU A 184 -12.29 4.74 10.63
C LEU A 184 -10.88 5.23 10.96
N LEU A 185 -10.05 5.38 9.91
CA LEU A 185 -8.67 5.86 10.02
C LEU A 185 -8.51 7.20 9.27
N PRO A 186 -9.14 8.30 9.74
CA PRO A 186 -9.19 9.55 8.99
C PRO A 186 -7.80 10.18 8.79
N HIS A 187 -6.86 9.93 9.72
CA HIS A 187 -5.51 10.46 9.67
C HIS A 187 -4.73 9.99 8.43
N ILE A 188 -4.98 8.77 7.91
CA ILE A 188 -4.32 8.23 6.71
C ILE A 188 -4.53 9.18 5.51
N GLY A 189 -5.77 9.59 5.26
CA GLY A 189 -6.09 10.49 4.16
C GLY A 189 -5.45 11.87 4.32
N GLN A 190 -5.37 12.36 5.56
CA GLN A 190 -4.82 13.67 5.87
C GLN A 190 -3.28 13.69 5.78
N ILE A 191 -2.61 12.62 6.22
CA ILE A 191 -1.17 12.42 6.04
C ILE A 191 -0.85 12.32 4.55
N ARG A 192 -1.65 11.58 3.77
CA ARG A 192 -1.50 11.49 2.30
C ARG A 192 -1.48 12.86 1.64
N GLU A 193 -2.44 13.69 2.02
CA GLU A 193 -2.57 15.05 1.51
C GLU A 193 -1.35 15.87 1.91
N THR A 194 -0.94 15.84 3.18
CA THR A 194 0.24 16.57 3.68
C THR A 194 1.53 16.15 2.97
N VAL A 195 1.77 14.86 2.76
CA VAL A 195 2.93 14.35 2.01
C VAL A 195 2.92 14.83 0.55
N GLN A 196 1.75 14.99 -0.08
CA GLN A 196 1.68 15.58 -1.42
C GLN A 196 2.14 17.04 -1.44
N HIS A 197 1.84 17.82 -0.40
CA HIS A 197 2.31 19.20 -0.28
C HIS A 197 3.82 19.25 -0.13
N LEU A 198 4.39 18.37 0.68
CA LEU A 198 5.83 18.26 0.87
C LEU A 198 6.55 17.76 -0.39
N ALA A 199 5.98 16.80 -1.12
CA ALA A 199 6.55 16.31 -2.38
C ALA A 199 6.54 17.41 -3.45
N LEU A 200 5.49 18.23 -3.47
CA LEU A 200 5.43 19.41 -4.33
C LEU A 200 6.48 20.46 -3.95
N TYR A 201 6.66 20.71 -2.65
CA TYR A 201 7.70 21.60 -2.15
C TYR A 201 9.09 21.10 -2.53
N HIS A 202 9.36 19.80 -2.37
CA HIS A 202 10.60 19.16 -2.83
C HIS A 202 10.81 19.35 -4.34
N TRP A 203 9.80 19.09 -5.17
CA TRP A 203 9.92 19.27 -6.61
C TRP A 203 10.29 20.70 -6.99
N LEU A 204 9.62 21.70 -6.40
CA LEU A 204 9.93 23.10 -6.65
C LEU A 204 11.35 23.45 -6.18
N ALA A 205 11.76 22.94 -5.01
CA ALA A 205 13.11 23.14 -4.50
C ALA A 205 14.19 22.52 -5.40
N VAL A 206 13.97 21.31 -5.94
CA VAL A 206 14.87 20.70 -6.93
C VAL A 206 14.94 21.55 -8.20
N HIS A 207 13.79 21.99 -8.73
CA HIS A 207 13.73 22.82 -9.93
C HIS A 207 14.45 24.17 -9.75
N GLU A 208 14.33 24.79 -8.58
CA GLU A 208 14.96 26.08 -8.25
C GLU A 208 16.39 25.93 -7.71
N ASN A 209 16.98 24.72 -7.79
CA ASN A 209 18.32 24.41 -7.30
C ASN A 209 18.53 24.81 -5.81
N ARG A 210 17.55 24.50 -4.96
CA ARG A 210 17.55 24.68 -3.50
C ARG A 210 17.67 23.33 -2.79
N PRO A 211 18.85 22.70 -2.76
CA PRO A 211 18.99 21.32 -2.28
C PRO A 211 18.75 21.15 -0.78
N ASP A 212 19.05 22.15 0.05
CA ASP A 212 18.78 22.09 1.50
C ASP A 212 17.27 21.99 1.78
N ASP A 213 16.49 22.82 1.11
CA ASP A 213 15.03 22.83 1.20
C ASP A 213 14.42 21.51 0.69
N ALA A 214 15.00 20.94 -0.37
CA ALA A 214 14.63 19.63 -0.89
C ALA A 214 14.88 18.51 0.14
N VAL A 215 16.04 18.51 0.82
CA VAL A 215 16.37 17.52 1.87
C VAL A 215 15.44 17.67 3.09
N LEU A 216 15.11 18.90 3.50
CA LEU A 216 14.16 19.15 4.59
C LEU A 216 12.77 18.58 4.29
N ALA A 217 12.28 18.78 3.07
CA ALA A 217 10.99 18.24 2.64
C ALA A 217 10.98 16.70 2.63
N LEU A 218 12.02 16.06 2.08
CA LEU A 218 12.15 14.60 2.08
C LEU A 218 12.24 14.03 3.50
N THR A 219 12.95 14.72 4.39
CA THR A 219 13.04 14.36 5.81
C THR A 219 11.67 14.44 6.50
N ALA A 220 10.88 15.48 6.20
CA ALA A 220 9.51 15.59 6.73
C ALA A 220 8.58 14.50 6.19
N ILE A 221 8.69 14.13 4.90
CA ILE A 221 7.95 12.99 4.33
C ILE A 221 8.31 11.70 5.07
N ARG A 222 9.60 11.45 5.30
CA ARG A 222 10.06 10.29 6.06
C ARG A 222 9.46 10.25 7.46
N LYS A 223 9.51 11.37 8.20
CA LYS A 223 8.95 11.46 9.56
C LYS A 223 7.44 11.22 9.59
N LEU A 224 6.70 11.73 8.61
CA LEU A 224 5.26 11.45 8.47
C LEU A 224 4.99 9.97 8.18
N ALA A 225 5.78 9.33 7.32
CA ALA A 225 5.68 7.89 7.10
C ALA A 225 5.97 7.09 8.37
N ASP A 226 7.04 7.45 9.10
CA ASP A 226 7.42 6.78 10.33
C ASP A 226 6.43 7.05 11.49
N SER A 227 5.60 8.10 11.42
CA SER A 227 4.49 8.32 12.36
C SER A 227 3.42 7.22 12.31
N LEU A 228 3.43 6.37 11.28
CA LEU A 228 2.54 5.21 11.14
C LEU A 228 3.18 3.90 11.58
N THR A 229 4.41 3.93 12.13
CA THR A 229 5.15 2.71 12.51
C THR A 229 4.40 1.85 13.53
N SER A 230 3.67 2.48 14.43
CA SER A 230 2.90 1.86 15.53
C SER A 230 1.45 1.57 15.18
N GLU A 231 0.97 1.92 13.99
CA GLU A 231 -0.43 1.67 13.61
C GLU A 231 -0.68 0.17 13.37
N PRO A 232 -1.62 -0.47 14.09
CA PRO A 232 -1.81 -1.92 14.04
C PRO A 232 -2.57 -2.39 12.80
N SER A 233 -3.20 -1.52 12.02
CA SER A 233 -3.96 -1.96 10.84
C SER A 233 -3.06 -2.25 9.64
N LEU A 234 -3.38 -3.29 8.86
CA LEU A 234 -2.62 -3.61 7.64
C LEU A 234 -2.70 -2.47 6.64
N ILE A 235 -3.87 -1.83 6.50
CA ILE A 235 -4.04 -0.68 5.59
C ILE A 235 -3.13 0.50 5.98
N ALA A 236 -2.93 0.79 7.27
CA ALA A 236 -2.00 1.83 7.69
C ALA A 236 -0.55 1.46 7.35
N GLN A 237 -0.16 0.20 7.52
CA GLN A 237 1.17 -0.28 7.17
C GLN A 237 1.42 -0.23 5.65
N LEU A 238 0.45 -0.68 4.83
CA LEU A 238 0.53 -0.54 3.36
C LEU A 238 0.58 0.92 2.93
N PHE A 239 -0.15 1.78 3.62
CA PHE A 239 -0.11 3.20 3.35
C PHE A 239 1.24 3.81 3.70
N ARG A 240 1.84 3.47 4.85
CA ARG A 240 3.22 3.83 5.21
C ARG A 240 4.20 3.44 4.11
N VAL A 241 4.10 2.22 3.61
CA VAL A 241 4.93 1.71 2.50
C VAL A 241 4.78 2.56 1.26
N ARG A 242 3.54 2.94 0.90
CA ARG A 242 3.31 3.84 -0.23
C ARG A 242 3.98 5.21 -0.04
N LEU A 243 4.04 5.73 1.20
CA LEU A 243 4.75 6.97 1.50
C LEU A 243 6.28 6.82 1.35
N HIS A 244 6.85 5.68 1.73
CA HIS A 244 8.27 5.38 1.45
C HIS A 244 8.56 5.25 -0.05
N ALA A 245 7.68 4.59 -0.81
CA ALA A 245 7.82 4.56 -2.27
C ALA A 245 7.80 5.98 -2.86
N GLN A 246 6.89 6.85 -2.40
CA GLN A 246 6.85 8.25 -2.83
C GLN A 246 8.12 9.03 -2.43
N LEU A 247 8.67 8.76 -1.23
CA LEU A 247 9.96 9.32 -0.80
C LEU A 247 11.10 8.90 -1.75
N ASN A 248 11.15 7.62 -2.11
CA ASN A 248 12.15 7.05 -3.01
C ASN A 248 12.06 7.64 -4.42
N ASP A 249 10.84 7.79 -4.96
CA ASP A 249 10.60 8.44 -6.24
C ASP A 249 11.12 9.90 -6.23
N ALA A 250 10.86 10.63 -5.14
CA ALA A 250 11.30 12.01 -4.97
C ALA A 250 12.82 12.14 -4.78
N ILE A 251 13.45 11.23 -4.04
CA ILE A 251 14.92 11.15 -3.97
C ILE A 251 15.49 10.93 -5.37
N THR A 252 14.96 9.95 -6.09
CA THR A 252 15.40 9.59 -7.46
C THR A 252 15.31 10.79 -8.40
N LEU A 253 14.23 11.58 -8.32
CA LEU A 253 14.11 12.84 -9.06
C LEU A 253 15.26 13.81 -8.74
N GLY A 254 15.58 14.03 -7.46
CA GLY A 254 16.66 14.93 -7.07
C GLY A 254 18.07 14.43 -7.46
N LEU A 255 18.30 13.12 -7.41
CA LEU A 255 19.55 12.48 -7.86
C LEU A 255 19.78 12.73 -9.36
N ASN A 256 18.72 12.54 -10.14
CA ASN A 256 18.65 12.78 -11.58
C ASN A 256 18.90 14.25 -11.96
N HIS A 257 18.44 15.21 -11.14
CA HIS A 257 18.76 16.63 -11.29
C HIS A 257 20.15 17.01 -10.77
N ARG A 258 20.87 16.09 -10.10
CA ARG A 258 22.22 16.28 -9.57
C ARG A 258 22.37 17.52 -8.66
N VAL A 259 21.34 17.84 -7.89
CA VAL A 259 21.33 19.03 -7.02
C VAL A 259 22.03 18.81 -5.67
N TYR A 260 22.27 17.56 -5.27
CA TYR A 260 22.74 17.23 -3.92
C TYR A 260 24.27 17.17 -3.79
N THR A 261 24.77 17.70 -2.68
CA THR A 261 26.16 17.56 -2.20
C THR A 261 26.38 16.22 -1.49
N ASP A 262 27.64 15.82 -1.24
CA ASP A 262 27.93 14.58 -0.51
C ASP A 262 27.27 14.54 0.89
N THR A 263 27.34 15.64 1.65
CA THR A 263 26.70 15.73 2.98
C THR A 263 25.20 15.52 2.90
N GLN A 264 24.54 16.10 1.90
CA GLN A 264 23.10 15.93 1.68
C GLN A 264 22.79 14.49 1.25
N LEU A 265 23.60 13.89 0.36
CA LEU A 265 23.46 12.50 -0.04
C LEU A 265 23.63 11.54 1.14
N GLN A 266 24.54 11.82 2.09
CA GLN A 266 24.64 11.05 3.34
C GLN A 266 23.36 11.15 4.19
N ALA A 267 22.74 12.33 4.26
CA ALA A 267 21.46 12.50 4.95
C ALA A 267 20.34 11.72 4.24
N LEU A 268 20.29 11.78 2.90
CA LEU A 268 19.34 11.03 2.08
C LEU A 268 19.51 9.52 2.24
N TYR A 269 20.76 9.03 2.31
CA TYR A 269 21.05 7.61 2.52
C TYR A 269 20.40 7.08 3.81
N LYS A 270 20.44 7.87 4.90
CA LYS A 270 19.83 7.52 6.18
C LYS A 270 18.30 7.46 6.10
N ILE A 271 17.66 8.45 5.48
CA ILE A 271 16.19 8.48 5.39
C ILE A 271 15.62 7.51 4.33
N ALA A 272 16.42 7.13 3.34
CA ALA A 272 16.10 6.09 2.36
C ALA A 272 16.24 4.66 2.94
N ALA A 273 16.58 4.52 4.22
CA ALA A 273 16.70 3.20 4.85
C ALA A 273 15.41 2.38 4.68
N PRO A 274 15.52 1.11 4.27
CA PRO A 274 14.36 0.28 4.07
C PRO A 274 13.56 0.10 5.37
N ILE A 275 12.25 -0.06 5.22
CA ILE A 275 11.38 -0.44 6.33
C ILE A 275 11.66 -1.88 6.77
N ASN A 276 11.48 -2.14 8.07
CA ASN A 276 11.45 -3.51 8.59
C ASN A 276 10.14 -4.19 8.15
N ILE A 277 10.20 -4.87 7.00
CA ILE A 277 9.05 -5.55 6.37
C ILE A 277 8.37 -6.49 7.36
N GLN A 278 9.18 -7.31 8.04
CA GLN A 278 8.72 -8.33 8.97
C GLN A 278 7.92 -7.74 10.12
N GLN A 279 8.46 -6.72 10.78
CA GLN A 279 7.79 -6.07 11.90
C GLN A 279 6.48 -5.39 11.46
N SER A 280 6.50 -4.66 10.35
CA SER A 280 5.30 -3.99 9.82
C SER A 280 4.20 -4.99 9.46
N LEU A 281 4.54 -6.12 8.83
CA LEU A 281 3.57 -7.17 8.48
C LEU A 281 3.03 -7.89 9.71
N ILE A 282 3.89 -8.23 10.68
CA ILE A 282 3.45 -8.87 11.93
C ILE A 282 2.45 -7.97 12.66
N LEU A 283 2.78 -6.68 12.80
CA LEU A 283 1.92 -5.70 13.46
C LEU A 283 0.59 -5.55 12.71
N GLY A 284 0.63 -5.40 11.38
CA GLY A 284 -0.55 -5.34 10.53
C GLY A 284 -1.46 -6.57 10.69
N ILE A 285 -0.89 -7.78 10.64
CA ILE A 285 -1.63 -9.03 10.83
C ILE A 285 -2.24 -9.11 12.23
N GLN A 286 -1.51 -8.70 13.27
CA GLN A 286 -2.03 -8.68 14.64
C GLN A 286 -3.25 -7.76 14.78
N GLY A 287 -3.21 -6.56 14.18
CA GLY A 287 -4.38 -5.69 14.20
C GLY A 287 -5.55 -6.19 13.36
N GLU A 288 -5.29 -6.75 12.17
CA GLU A 288 -6.34 -7.41 11.37
C GLU A 288 -6.99 -8.57 12.13
N ASN A 289 -6.22 -9.36 12.87
CA ASN A 289 -6.76 -10.45 13.70
C ASN A 289 -7.68 -9.93 14.80
N ALA A 290 -7.24 -8.87 15.50
CA ALA A 290 -8.02 -8.24 16.54
C ALA A 290 -9.35 -7.69 16.00
N MET A 291 -9.32 -7.00 14.86
CA MET A 291 -10.51 -6.47 14.20
C MET A 291 -11.42 -7.57 13.66
N ALA A 292 -10.85 -8.63 13.08
CA ALA A 292 -11.58 -9.79 12.57
C ALA A 292 -12.27 -10.59 13.70
N LEU A 293 -11.63 -10.72 14.87
CA LEU A 293 -12.25 -11.38 16.02
C LEU A 293 -13.46 -10.60 16.52
N THR A 294 -13.35 -9.27 16.64
CA THR A 294 -14.47 -8.38 16.98
C THR A 294 -15.60 -8.51 15.95
N PHE A 295 -15.25 -8.60 14.66
CA PHE A 295 -16.21 -8.84 13.59
C PHE A 295 -16.92 -10.20 13.74
N PHE A 296 -16.18 -11.30 13.94
CA PHE A 296 -16.78 -12.62 14.15
C PHE A 296 -17.67 -12.67 15.39
N GLN A 297 -17.26 -12.05 16.50
CA GLN A 297 -18.08 -11.93 17.71
C GLN A 297 -19.40 -11.20 17.42
N THR A 298 -19.33 -10.11 16.65
CA THR A 298 -20.51 -9.36 16.22
C THR A 298 -21.43 -10.24 15.36
N LEU A 299 -20.90 -11.01 14.41
CA LEU A 299 -21.70 -11.93 13.60
C LEU A 299 -22.26 -13.12 14.40
N HIS A 300 -21.59 -13.56 15.45
CA HIS A 300 -22.15 -14.57 16.37
C HIS A 300 -23.34 -14.02 17.14
N GLN A 301 -23.27 -12.75 17.57
CA GLN A 301 -24.35 -12.09 18.31
C GLN A 301 -25.50 -11.65 17.40
N LYS A 302 -25.19 -11.25 16.15
CA LYS A 302 -26.11 -10.65 15.18
C LYS A 302 -25.92 -11.29 13.80
N PRO A 303 -26.29 -12.57 13.62
CA PRO A 303 -26.11 -13.27 12.35
C PRO A 303 -26.89 -12.63 11.19
N GLU A 304 -27.93 -11.84 11.47
CA GLU A 304 -28.69 -11.06 10.48
C GLU A 304 -27.87 -10.01 9.73
N LEU A 305 -26.63 -9.73 10.16
CA LEU A 305 -25.70 -8.87 9.43
C LEU A 305 -25.00 -9.60 8.26
N LEU A 306 -25.01 -10.94 8.19
CA LEU A 306 -24.38 -11.70 7.11
C LEU A 306 -24.87 -11.33 5.70
N PRO A 307 -26.19 -11.18 5.43
CA PRO A 307 -26.68 -10.82 4.10
C PRO A 307 -26.19 -9.44 3.63
N MET A 308 -26.13 -8.45 4.53
CA MET A 308 -25.61 -7.12 4.22
C MET A 308 -24.15 -7.19 3.76
N LEU A 309 -23.37 -8.06 4.42
CA LEU A 309 -21.97 -8.28 4.05
C LEU A 309 -21.87 -9.05 2.74
N SER A 310 -22.72 -10.05 2.53
CA SER A 310 -22.72 -10.84 1.29
C SER A 310 -23.03 -9.98 0.07
N GLU A 311 -23.98 -9.06 0.19
CA GLU A 311 -24.32 -8.09 -0.87
C GLU A 311 -23.15 -7.18 -1.25
N ARG A 312 -22.35 -6.74 -0.27
CA ARG A 312 -21.12 -5.97 -0.55
C ARG A 312 -20.11 -6.76 -1.39
N PHE A 313 -20.16 -8.09 -1.34
CA PHE A 313 -19.22 -8.98 -2.02
C PHE A 313 -19.85 -9.83 -3.13
N SER A 314 -20.96 -9.37 -3.71
CA SER A 314 -21.60 -9.96 -4.90
C SER A 314 -22.19 -11.38 -4.72
N GLU A 315 -22.34 -11.87 -3.49
CA GLU A 315 -23.05 -13.13 -3.21
C GLU A 315 -24.33 -12.84 -2.42
N LYS A 316 -25.48 -13.35 -2.85
CA LYS A 316 -26.74 -13.16 -2.10
C LYS A 316 -26.97 -14.36 -1.19
N LEU A 317 -26.74 -14.20 0.12
CA LEU A 317 -27.14 -15.20 1.11
C LEU A 317 -28.60 -14.99 1.49
N SER A 318 -29.41 -16.03 1.36
CA SER A 318 -30.79 -15.99 1.85
C SER A 318 -30.82 -16.03 3.38
N PRO A 319 -31.83 -15.44 4.05
CA PRO A 319 -31.96 -15.52 5.50
C PRO A 319 -31.97 -16.96 6.04
N ALA A 320 -32.54 -17.90 5.26
CA ALA A 320 -32.55 -19.32 5.61
C ALA A 320 -31.14 -19.93 5.61
N LEU A 321 -30.30 -19.58 4.64
CA LEU A 321 -28.90 -20.03 4.62
C LEU A 321 -28.12 -19.45 5.80
N VAL A 322 -28.32 -18.18 6.13
CA VAL A 322 -27.70 -17.55 7.32
C VAL A 322 -28.11 -18.27 8.61
N PHE A 323 -29.39 -18.60 8.75
CA PHE A 323 -29.90 -19.37 9.89
C PHE A 323 -29.21 -20.74 9.98
N ILE A 324 -29.16 -21.50 8.88
CA ILE A 324 -28.49 -22.80 8.83
C ILE A 324 -27.00 -22.65 9.16
N TYR A 325 -26.33 -21.68 8.57
CA TYR A 325 -24.91 -21.43 8.73
C TYR A 325 -24.53 -21.12 10.19
N HIS A 326 -25.34 -20.31 10.87
CA HIS A 326 -25.19 -20.01 12.29
C HIS A 326 -25.41 -21.25 13.16
N HIS A 327 -26.51 -21.99 12.96
CA HIS A 327 -26.87 -23.15 13.80
C HIS A 327 -26.05 -24.42 13.53
N LEU A 328 -25.37 -24.50 12.39
CA LEU A 328 -24.36 -25.54 12.15
C LEU A 328 -23.00 -25.21 12.82
N GLY A 329 -22.87 -24.01 13.41
CA GLY A 329 -21.61 -23.56 14.02
C GLY A 329 -20.54 -23.18 13.00
N LEU A 330 -20.90 -22.94 11.73
CA LEU A 330 -19.94 -22.64 10.67
C LEU A 330 -19.22 -21.31 10.92
N LEU A 331 -19.88 -20.31 11.50
CA LEU A 331 -19.22 -19.06 11.92
C LEU A 331 -18.12 -19.30 12.95
N LYS A 332 -18.31 -20.23 13.91
CA LYS A 332 -17.30 -20.57 14.91
C LYS A 332 -16.13 -21.34 14.28
N LEU A 333 -16.41 -22.20 13.31
CA LEU A 333 -15.35 -22.84 12.50
C LEU A 333 -14.53 -21.80 11.72
N ASN A 334 -15.16 -20.75 11.19
CA ASN A 334 -14.45 -19.64 10.54
C ASN A 334 -13.55 -18.90 11.52
N THR A 335 -14.02 -18.60 12.73
CA THR A 335 -13.21 -17.99 13.79
C THR A 335 -11.98 -18.85 14.12
N LEU A 336 -12.17 -20.17 14.32
CA LEU A 336 -11.06 -21.09 14.57
C LEU A 336 -10.05 -21.12 13.42
N LYS A 337 -10.54 -21.19 12.18
CA LYS A 337 -9.66 -21.27 11.02
C LYS A 337 -8.93 -19.96 10.76
N HIS A 338 -9.56 -18.82 11.00
CA HIS A 338 -8.92 -17.51 10.99
C HIS A 338 -7.74 -17.47 11.96
N LEU A 339 -7.97 -17.80 13.24
CA LEU A 339 -6.92 -17.85 14.27
C LEU A 339 -5.77 -18.79 13.92
N GLU A 340 -6.06 -19.90 13.22
CA GLU A 340 -5.05 -20.82 12.72
C GLU A 340 -4.19 -20.19 11.61
N LEU A 341 -4.83 -19.68 10.55
CA LEU A 341 -4.14 -19.08 9.41
C LEU A 341 -3.30 -17.87 9.83
N SER A 342 -3.82 -17.05 10.72
CA SER A 342 -3.09 -15.87 11.19
C SER A 342 -1.86 -16.24 12.02
N GLN A 343 -1.93 -17.30 12.85
CA GLN A 343 -0.75 -17.79 13.54
C GLN A 343 0.29 -18.34 12.56
N ILE A 344 -0.14 -19.11 11.55
CA ILE A 344 0.75 -19.62 10.50
C ILE A 344 1.47 -18.45 9.82
N SER A 345 0.75 -17.38 9.51
CA SER A 345 1.31 -16.19 8.84
C SER A 345 2.36 -15.48 9.69
N ILE A 346 2.08 -15.26 10.98
CA ILE A 346 3.04 -14.67 11.91
C ILE A 346 4.27 -15.57 12.07
N TYR A 347 4.07 -16.89 12.19
CA TYR A 347 5.17 -17.85 12.28
C TYR A 347 6.05 -17.84 11.02
N GLN A 348 5.44 -17.78 9.83
CA GLN A 348 6.17 -17.68 8.57
C GLN A 348 6.96 -16.38 8.48
N LEU A 349 6.36 -15.26 8.89
CA LEU A 349 7.06 -13.98 8.96
C LEU A 349 8.24 -14.01 9.92
N GLN A 350 8.22 -14.84 10.96
CA GLN A 350 9.33 -15.00 11.90
C GLN A 350 10.50 -15.83 11.36
N GLN A 351 10.34 -16.51 10.23
CA GLN A 351 11.42 -17.26 9.62
C GLN A 351 12.45 -16.32 8.95
N PRO A 352 13.71 -16.75 8.79
CA PRO A 352 14.72 -15.98 8.05
C PRO A 352 14.30 -15.64 6.61
N HIS A 353 13.44 -16.47 6.02
CA HIS A 353 12.99 -16.41 4.64
C HIS A 353 11.46 -16.52 4.59
N PRO A 354 10.73 -15.44 4.85
CA PRO A 354 9.28 -15.49 5.01
C PRO A 354 8.57 -15.72 3.67
N ASP A 355 7.75 -16.77 3.59
CA ASP A 355 6.90 -17.08 2.44
C ASP A 355 5.41 -17.10 2.85
N LEU A 356 4.67 -16.04 2.50
CA LEU A 356 3.21 -16.01 2.71
C LEU A 356 2.42 -16.48 1.48
N SER A 357 3.07 -16.92 0.41
CA SER A 357 2.36 -17.56 -0.71
C SER A 357 1.66 -18.85 -0.25
N LEU A 358 2.25 -19.54 0.73
CA LEU A 358 1.64 -20.69 1.41
C LEU A 358 0.30 -20.34 2.05
N GLN A 359 0.17 -19.16 2.67
CA GLN A 359 -1.09 -18.74 3.30
C GLN A 359 -2.18 -18.51 2.25
N ALA A 360 -1.86 -17.82 1.15
CA ALA A 360 -2.80 -17.59 0.06
C ALA A 360 -3.29 -18.92 -0.53
N THR A 361 -2.35 -19.85 -0.76
CA THR A 361 -2.65 -21.21 -1.22
C THR A 361 -3.57 -21.94 -0.25
N GLN A 362 -3.24 -21.95 1.05
CA GLN A 362 -4.06 -22.60 2.08
C GLN A 362 -5.47 -22.03 2.16
N THR A 363 -5.61 -20.72 2.04
CA THR A 363 -6.91 -20.04 2.03
C THR A 363 -7.74 -20.43 0.81
N ASN A 364 -7.11 -20.49 -0.38
CA ASN A 364 -7.78 -20.84 -1.62
C ASN A 364 -8.25 -22.30 -1.66
N LEU A 365 -7.57 -23.19 -0.91
CA LEU A 365 -7.95 -24.60 -0.77
C LEU A 365 -9.12 -24.84 0.20
N LEU A 366 -9.55 -23.82 0.95
CA LEU A 366 -10.67 -23.97 1.88
C LEU A 366 -12.00 -24.17 1.14
N PRO A 367 -12.85 -25.12 1.57
CA PRO A 367 -14.18 -25.30 1.00
C PRO A 367 -15.02 -24.02 1.12
N LYS A 368 -15.28 -23.37 -0.02
CA LYS A 368 -16.01 -22.09 -0.07
C LYS A 368 -17.32 -22.10 0.73
N PRO A 369 -18.21 -23.11 0.63
CA PRO A 369 -19.48 -23.08 1.37
C PRO A 369 -19.32 -23.03 2.90
N ILE A 370 -18.17 -23.49 3.41
CA ILE A 370 -17.88 -23.51 4.84
C ILE A 370 -17.13 -22.24 5.25
N TYR A 371 -16.13 -21.80 4.47
CA TYR A 371 -15.19 -20.75 4.88
C TYR A 371 -15.34 -19.43 4.10
N TRP A 372 -16.49 -19.20 3.48
CA TRP A 372 -16.76 -18.02 2.67
C TRP A 372 -16.45 -16.68 3.38
N PRO A 373 -16.88 -16.41 4.63
CA PRO A 373 -16.56 -15.16 5.32
C PRO A 373 -15.04 -14.92 5.47
N LEU A 374 -14.28 -16.00 5.68
CA LEU A 374 -12.83 -15.93 5.84
C LEU A 374 -12.13 -15.48 4.55
N GLN A 375 -12.63 -15.91 3.38
CA GLN A 375 -12.03 -15.56 2.08
C GLN A 375 -12.06 -14.05 1.78
N PHE A 376 -12.92 -13.27 2.44
CA PHE A 376 -12.92 -11.80 2.32
C PHE A 376 -11.89 -11.11 3.20
N LEU A 377 -11.56 -11.72 4.34
CA LEU A 377 -10.67 -11.11 5.33
C LEU A 377 -9.19 -11.37 5.01
N THR A 378 -8.90 -12.42 4.23
CA THR A 378 -7.53 -12.88 3.94
C THR A 378 -6.85 -12.46 2.62
N PRO A 379 -7.53 -11.95 1.56
CA PRO A 379 -6.90 -11.81 0.24
C PRO A 379 -5.85 -10.70 0.18
N SER A 380 -5.87 -9.76 1.13
CA SER A 380 -4.96 -8.61 1.19
C SER A 380 -3.54 -8.94 1.65
N LEU A 381 -3.30 -10.09 2.28
CA LEU A 381 -2.01 -10.37 2.92
C LEU A 381 -0.88 -10.67 1.94
N SER A 382 -1.14 -11.47 0.90
CA SER A 382 -0.11 -11.76 -0.13
C SER A 382 0.20 -10.54 -0.99
N ALA A 383 -0.83 -9.77 -1.38
CA ALA A 383 -0.66 -8.50 -2.06
C ALA A 383 0.12 -7.49 -1.19
N GLY A 384 -0.19 -7.49 0.11
CA GLY A 384 0.50 -6.68 1.09
C GLY A 384 1.98 -7.05 1.21
N GLN A 385 2.31 -8.34 1.35
CA GLN A 385 3.71 -8.79 1.36
C GLN A 385 4.44 -8.31 0.10
N ARG A 386 3.88 -8.56 -1.09
CA ARG A 386 4.49 -8.11 -2.35
C ARG A 386 4.76 -6.61 -2.35
N THR A 387 3.77 -5.80 -1.97
CA THR A 387 3.93 -4.34 -1.95
C THR A 387 5.02 -3.87 -0.97
N ILE A 388 5.09 -4.46 0.23
CA ILE A 388 6.06 -4.09 1.26
C ILE A 388 7.48 -4.53 0.83
N THR A 389 7.60 -5.72 0.26
CA THR A 389 8.84 -6.24 -0.32
C THR A 389 9.34 -5.38 -1.47
N THR A 390 8.49 -5.07 -2.44
CA THR A 390 8.85 -4.23 -3.59
C THR A 390 9.37 -2.87 -3.10
N SER A 391 8.70 -2.26 -2.12
CA SER A 391 9.14 -0.98 -1.57
C SER A 391 10.46 -1.08 -0.79
N HIS A 392 10.70 -2.18 -0.09
CA HIS A 392 11.98 -2.44 0.56
C HIS A 392 13.11 -2.57 -0.47
N GLN A 393 12.92 -3.37 -1.51
CA GLN A 393 13.88 -3.52 -2.60
C GLN A 393 14.14 -2.18 -3.30
N GLN A 394 13.08 -1.39 -3.57
CA GLN A 394 13.21 -0.04 -4.13
C GLN A 394 14.01 0.90 -3.21
N SER A 395 13.86 0.78 -1.89
CA SER A 395 14.64 1.57 -0.93
C SER A 395 16.14 1.23 -0.99
N ILE A 396 16.46 -0.06 -1.16
CA ILE A 396 17.85 -0.51 -1.32
C ILE A 396 18.44 -0.03 -2.66
N THR A 397 17.71 -0.14 -3.78
CA THR A 397 18.19 0.35 -5.08
C THR A 397 18.47 1.86 -5.04
N VAL A 398 17.64 2.63 -4.33
CA VAL A 398 17.85 4.07 -4.09
C VAL A 398 19.07 4.33 -3.20
N GLN A 399 19.27 3.57 -2.11
CA GLN A 399 20.46 3.70 -1.27
C GLN A 399 21.75 3.42 -2.05
N LEU A 400 21.74 2.40 -2.91
CA LEU A 400 22.86 2.11 -3.81
C LEU A 400 23.06 3.24 -4.83
N ALA A 401 21.99 3.83 -5.37
CA ALA A 401 22.08 4.97 -6.29
C ALA A 401 22.72 6.19 -5.61
N ILE A 402 22.32 6.47 -4.37
CA ILE A 402 22.94 7.50 -3.53
C ILE A 402 24.44 7.20 -3.36
N ALA A 403 24.82 5.96 -3.05
CA ALA A 403 26.23 5.58 -2.88
C ALA A 403 27.05 5.73 -4.18
N VAL A 404 26.50 5.33 -5.33
CA VAL A 404 27.10 5.55 -6.66
C VAL A 404 27.29 7.04 -6.93
N GLN A 405 26.31 7.88 -6.62
CA GLN A 405 26.44 9.32 -6.82
C GLN A 405 27.49 9.95 -5.91
N ARG A 406 27.61 9.49 -4.66
CA ARG A 406 28.68 9.92 -3.75
C ARG A 406 30.07 9.51 -4.26
N TYR A 407 30.20 8.28 -4.76
CA TYR A 407 31.42 7.82 -5.44
C TYR A 407 31.75 8.72 -6.64
N SER A 408 30.75 9.01 -7.48
CA SER A 408 30.90 9.87 -8.64
C SER A 408 31.38 11.27 -8.28
N LEU A 409 30.78 11.92 -7.26
CA LEU A 409 31.22 13.24 -6.79
C LEU A 409 32.67 13.25 -6.32
N ALA A 410 33.13 12.19 -5.64
CA ALA A 410 34.50 12.09 -5.15
C ALA A 410 35.53 11.85 -6.25
N ASN A 411 35.12 11.21 -7.36
CA ASN A 411 35.98 10.84 -8.48
C ASN A 411 35.73 11.70 -9.75
N THR A 412 34.99 12.81 -9.63
CA THR A 412 34.69 13.66 -10.78
C THR A 412 35.92 14.46 -11.18
N ASP A 413 36.43 14.18 -12.37
CA ASP A 413 37.33 15.07 -13.11
C ASP A 413 36.50 15.97 -14.03
N PRO A 414 36.53 17.31 -13.87
CA PRO A 414 35.76 18.24 -14.70
C PRO A 414 36.15 18.21 -16.19
N THR A 415 37.27 17.59 -16.55
CA THR A 415 37.73 17.47 -17.94
C THR A 415 37.22 16.21 -18.65
N LEU A 416 36.70 15.22 -17.90
CA LEU A 416 36.23 13.97 -18.45
C LEU A 416 34.70 13.91 -18.51
N PRO A 417 34.12 13.15 -19.46
CA PRO A 417 32.70 12.84 -19.45
C PRO A 417 32.25 12.21 -18.12
N LEU A 418 31.02 12.53 -17.69
CA LEU A 418 30.46 12.11 -16.39
C LEU A 418 30.46 10.61 -16.13
N HIS A 419 30.44 9.76 -17.16
CA HIS A 419 30.44 8.31 -16.97
C HIS A 419 31.79 7.80 -16.44
N HIS A 420 32.89 8.53 -16.65
CA HIS A 420 34.20 8.15 -16.14
C HIS A 420 34.33 8.27 -14.63
N SER A 421 33.44 9.01 -13.96
CA SER A 421 33.44 9.08 -12.50
C SER A 421 32.53 8.02 -11.86
N LEU A 422 31.82 7.22 -12.64
CA LEU A 422 31.04 6.10 -12.12
C LEU A 422 31.95 4.92 -11.71
N PRO A 423 31.55 4.11 -10.71
CA PRO A 423 32.25 2.86 -10.43
C PRO A 423 32.00 1.85 -11.57
N ASP A 424 32.95 0.95 -11.82
CA ASP A 424 32.78 -0.14 -12.79
C ASP A 424 31.81 -1.21 -12.26
N ALA A 425 31.74 -1.36 -10.92
CA ALA A 425 30.89 -2.35 -10.26
C ALA A 425 30.57 -1.96 -8.81
N LEU A 426 29.45 -2.47 -8.27
CA LEU A 426 29.01 -2.20 -6.89
C LEU A 426 30.06 -2.50 -5.80
N PRO A 427 30.94 -3.51 -5.90
CA PRO A 427 31.97 -3.75 -4.89
C PRO A 427 32.96 -2.59 -4.68
N GLN A 428 33.15 -1.70 -5.68
CA GLN A 428 34.00 -0.52 -5.52
C GLN A 428 33.42 0.51 -4.53
N LEU A 429 32.13 0.41 -4.20
CA LEU A 429 31.48 1.25 -3.19
C LEU A 429 31.85 0.85 -1.74
N VAL A 430 32.39 -0.35 -1.55
CA VAL A 430 32.74 -0.93 -0.25
C VAL A 430 34.19 -0.62 0.13
N PRO A 431 34.50 -0.32 1.41
CA PRO A 431 33.60 -0.09 2.53
C PRO A 431 33.20 1.38 2.71
N THR A 432 33.69 2.27 1.84
CA THR A 432 33.66 3.72 2.05
C THR A 432 32.25 4.31 1.96
N TYR A 433 31.45 3.89 0.98
CA TYR A 433 30.13 4.46 0.72
C TYR A 433 29.00 3.58 1.24
N ILE A 434 29.22 2.26 1.29
CA ILE A 434 28.35 1.26 1.89
C ILE A 434 29.19 0.20 2.64
N PRO A 435 28.68 -0.41 3.71
CA PRO A 435 29.44 -1.41 4.48
C PRO A 435 29.66 -2.72 3.71
N SER A 436 28.71 -3.11 2.88
CA SER A 436 28.74 -4.30 2.02
C SER A 436 27.69 -4.17 0.92
N VAL A 437 27.85 -4.87 -0.20
CA VAL A 437 26.80 -4.97 -1.23
C VAL A 437 25.61 -5.74 -0.63
N PRO A 438 24.39 -5.15 -0.56
CA PRO A 438 23.22 -5.83 -0.02
C PRO A 438 22.87 -7.07 -0.84
N LYS A 439 22.34 -8.09 -0.16
CA LYS A 439 21.76 -9.25 -0.82
C LYS A 439 20.28 -9.03 -1.03
N ASP A 440 19.77 -9.51 -2.15
CA ASP A 440 18.34 -9.50 -2.40
C ASP A 440 17.65 -10.56 -1.52
N PRO A 441 16.67 -10.19 -0.69
CA PRO A 441 15.92 -11.11 0.14
C PRO A 441 14.96 -12.03 -0.64
N TYR A 442 15.04 -12.17 -1.96
CA TYR A 442 14.21 -13.16 -2.69
C TYR A 442 15.00 -14.07 -3.63
N SER A 443 16.25 -13.76 -3.94
CA SER A 443 17.09 -14.61 -4.79
C SER A 443 17.40 -15.99 -4.20
N TYR A 444 17.07 -16.24 -2.92
CA TYR A 444 17.22 -17.55 -2.29
C TYR A 444 16.12 -18.57 -2.63
N LEU A 445 15.02 -18.18 -3.27
CA LEU A 445 13.93 -19.12 -3.57
C LEU A 445 14.38 -20.21 -4.53
N ASP A 446 15.33 -19.90 -5.41
CA ASP A 446 16.06 -20.89 -6.18
C ASP A 446 17.52 -20.44 -6.41
N PRO A 447 18.47 -20.89 -5.56
CA PRO A 447 19.88 -20.54 -5.71
C PRO A 447 20.51 -21.11 -6.99
N THR A 448 19.82 -21.98 -7.72
CA THR A 448 20.27 -22.44 -9.03
C THR A 448 20.03 -21.44 -10.15
N ILE A 449 19.07 -20.51 -9.96
CA ILE A 449 18.71 -19.50 -10.96
C ILE A 449 19.59 -18.25 -10.82
N HIS A 450 19.84 -17.78 -9.59
CA HIS A 450 20.62 -16.55 -9.33
C HIS A 450 21.71 -16.75 -8.28
N PRO A 451 22.84 -17.41 -8.60
CA PRO A 451 23.86 -17.77 -7.61
C PRO A 451 24.52 -16.56 -6.92
N GLU A 452 24.54 -15.39 -7.57
CA GLU A 452 25.13 -14.18 -6.99
C GLU A 452 24.28 -13.51 -5.89
N ASN A 453 22.95 -13.74 -5.84
CA ASN A 453 22.02 -13.16 -4.85
C ASN A 453 22.21 -11.66 -4.58
N GLN A 454 22.55 -10.86 -5.60
CA GLN A 454 22.96 -9.47 -5.46
C GLN A 454 22.15 -8.54 -6.37
N TYR A 455 22.03 -7.30 -5.93
CA TYR A 455 21.55 -6.20 -6.77
C TYR A 455 22.47 -6.02 -7.98
N LYS A 456 21.87 -5.70 -9.12
CA LYS A 456 22.57 -5.55 -10.39
C LYS A 456 22.80 -4.07 -10.71
N TYR A 457 23.85 -3.80 -11.46
CA TYR A 457 24.30 -2.46 -11.82
C TYR A 457 24.71 -2.44 -13.29
N ILE A 458 24.14 -1.52 -14.05
CA ILE A 458 24.46 -1.26 -15.46
C ILE A 458 24.74 0.23 -15.58
N HIS A 459 25.78 0.62 -16.31
CA HIS A 459 26.07 2.02 -16.58
C HIS A 459 26.50 2.24 -18.03
N SER A 460 26.34 3.48 -18.49
CA SER A 460 26.71 3.93 -19.83
C SER A 460 27.03 5.43 -19.82
N ASP A 461 27.20 6.02 -21.01
CA ASP A 461 27.27 7.46 -21.20
C ASP A 461 25.93 8.19 -21.00
N HIS A 462 24.81 7.46 -20.88
CA HIS A 462 23.48 8.03 -20.60
C HIS A 462 23.12 8.03 -19.12
N GLY A 463 23.87 7.32 -18.27
CA GLY A 463 23.61 7.23 -16.84
C GLY A 463 23.88 5.84 -16.28
N TYR A 464 23.09 5.42 -15.30
CA TYR A 464 23.16 4.09 -14.72
C TYR A 464 21.81 3.59 -14.19
N LEU A 465 21.69 2.26 -14.10
CA LEU A 465 20.58 1.54 -13.51
C LEU A 465 21.08 0.73 -12.32
N ILE A 466 20.30 0.74 -11.24
CA ILE A 466 20.43 -0.24 -10.16
C ILE A 466 19.10 -0.97 -10.05
N TYR A 467 19.14 -2.30 -10.07
CA TYR A 467 17.91 -3.08 -10.09
C TYR A 467 18.01 -4.45 -9.42
N THR A 468 16.85 -5.06 -9.23
CA THR A 468 16.66 -6.48 -8.89
C THR A 468 15.48 -7.02 -9.69
N PRO A 469 15.50 -8.32 -10.09
CA PRO A 469 14.35 -9.02 -10.67
C PRO A 469 13.04 -8.89 -9.88
N GLY A 470 13.11 -8.70 -8.56
CA GLY A 470 11.91 -8.61 -7.72
C GLY A 470 11.29 -9.98 -7.42
N ASN A 471 9.97 -10.09 -7.41
CA ASN A 471 9.27 -11.27 -6.88
C ASN A 471 9.11 -12.40 -7.91
N ASP A 472 9.15 -12.09 -9.21
CA ASP A 472 9.02 -13.10 -10.27
C ASP A 472 10.32 -13.87 -10.54
N GLN A 473 11.45 -13.36 -10.02
CA GLN A 473 12.80 -13.90 -10.18
C GLN A 473 13.25 -13.98 -11.64
N ASN A 474 12.57 -13.31 -12.58
CA ASN A 474 13.01 -13.23 -13.95
C ASN A 474 13.86 -11.98 -14.13
N ASP A 475 15.13 -12.13 -14.49
CA ASP A 475 16.01 -10.98 -14.75
C ASP A 475 15.71 -10.38 -16.13
N ASN A 476 15.10 -9.20 -16.14
CA ASN A 476 14.76 -8.47 -17.36
C ASN A 476 15.80 -7.38 -17.68
N GLN A 477 17.04 -7.53 -17.18
CA GLN A 477 18.16 -6.62 -17.43
C GLN A 477 17.86 -5.16 -17.04
N GLY A 478 17.03 -4.96 -16.01
CA GLY A 478 16.62 -3.66 -15.53
C GLY A 478 15.50 -3.00 -16.34
N ASP A 479 14.66 -3.76 -17.06
CA ASP A 479 13.46 -3.19 -17.69
C ASP A 479 12.40 -2.87 -16.63
N ALA A 480 12.05 -1.60 -16.50
CA ALA A 480 11.06 -1.14 -15.52
C ALA A 480 9.63 -1.28 -16.04
N TYR A 481 9.44 -1.47 -17.35
CA TYR A 481 8.15 -1.35 -18.01
C TYR A 481 7.75 -2.62 -18.73
N THR A 482 6.45 -2.93 -18.71
CA THR A 482 5.89 -3.95 -19.58
C THR A 482 5.99 -3.51 -21.05
N LEU A 483 5.75 -4.41 -21.99
CA LEU A 483 5.69 -4.08 -23.43
C LEU A 483 4.67 -2.98 -23.75
N ASP A 484 3.63 -2.86 -22.95
CA ASP A 484 2.62 -1.81 -23.07
C ASP A 484 3.08 -0.46 -22.47
N GLY A 485 4.25 -0.40 -21.84
CA GLY A 485 4.77 0.80 -21.15
C GLY A 485 4.15 1.04 -19.77
N GLU A 486 3.60 0.00 -19.12
CA GLU A 486 3.14 0.09 -17.73
C GLU A 486 4.26 -0.25 -16.77
N LEU A 487 4.33 0.44 -15.63
CA LEU A 487 5.35 0.18 -14.60
C LEU A 487 5.02 -1.13 -13.87
N GLY A 488 5.85 -2.16 -14.01
CA GLY A 488 5.56 -3.50 -13.47
C GLY A 488 6.15 -3.80 -12.09
N LEU A 489 7.17 -3.05 -11.65
CA LEU A 489 7.75 -3.10 -10.29
C LEU A 489 8.18 -4.51 -9.81
N GLY A 490 8.76 -5.35 -10.67
CA GLY A 490 9.20 -6.69 -10.24
C GLY A 490 8.05 -7.66 -9.97
N SER A 491 6.84 -7.34 -10.42
CA SER A 491 5.72 -8.28 -10.41
C SER A 491 5.70 -9.10 -11.71
N ASN A 492 4.94 -10.21 -11.72
CA ASN A 492 4.92 -11.32 -12.69
C ASN A 492 4.72 -10.99 -14.19
N ASP A 493 4.98 -9.76 -14.62
CA ASP A 493 4.75 -9.21 -15.95
C ASP A 493 6.07 -8.91 -16.69
N GLY A 494 7.19 -9.52 -16.28
CA GLY A 494 8.48 -9.41 -16.97
C GLY A 494 9.12 -8.03 -16.81
N THR A 495 9.12 -7.50 -15.59
CA THR A 495 9.76 -6.21 -15.26
C THR A 495 10.59 -6.38 -14.00
N ASP A 496 11.57 -5.50 -13.81
CA ASP A 496 12.43 -5.46 -12.64
C ASP A 496 12.04 -4.27 -11.73
N ILE A 497 12.55 -4.27 -10.49
CA ILE A 497 12.51 -3.10 -9.61
C ILE A 497 13.76 -2.27 -9.88
N VAL A 498 13.58 -1.11 -10.50
CA VAL A 498 14.68 -0.31 -11.04
C VAL A 498 14.74 1.07 -10.41
N THR A 499 15.94 1.56 -10.13
CA THR A 499 16.22 2.98 -9.85
C THR A 499 17.10 3.55 -10.97
N PRO A 500 16.50 4.25 -11.95
CA PRO A 500 17.22 4.81 -13.08
C PRO A 500 17.77 6.21 -12.75
N ILE A 501 19.06 6.41 -12.99
CA ILE A 501 19.70 7.73 -12.88
C ILE A 501 20.28 8.12 -14.23
N SER A 502 19.63 9.04 -14.92
CA SER A 502 20.03 9.57 -16.22
C SER A 502 20.92 10.79 -16.07
N PHE A 503 21.82 10.98 -17.02
CA PHE A 503 22.59 12.21 -17.17
C PHE A 503 21.77 13.31 -17.87
N PRO A 504 22.19 14.59 -17.76
CA PRO A 504 21.45 15.69 -18.37
C PRO A 504 21.22 15.47 -19.88
N ASN A 505 19.97 15.62 -20.32
CA ASN A 505 19.54 15.40 -21.70
C ASN A 505 19.74 13.97 -22.23
N LYS A 506 19.91 12.99 -21.34
CA LYS A 506 20.01 11.57 -21.66
C LYS A 506 18.89 10.80 -20.96
N ASN A 507 18.65 9.58 -21.40
CA ASN A 507 17.69 8.68 -20.75
C ASN A 507 18.24 7.25 -20.79
N ILE A 508 18.71 6.78 -19.62
CA ILE A 508 19.32 5.44 -19.50
C ILE A 508 18.31 4.32 -19.80
N LEU A 509 17.04 4.49 -19.43
CA LEU A 509 16.01 3.48 -19.71
C LEU A 509 15.69 3.40 -21.22
N LEU A 510 15.70 4.54 -21.91
CA LEU A 510 15.47 4.57 -23.36
C LEU A 510 16.62 3.92 -24.14
N GLU A 511 17.85 4.04 -23.63
CA GLU A 511 19.02 3.39 -24.21
C GLU A 511 18.98 1.87 -24.00
N GLN A 512 18.73 1.42 -22.78
CA GLN A 512 18.76 -0.01 -22.45
C GLN A 512 17.51 -0.74 -22.95
N HIS A 513 16.34 -0.10 -22.85
CA HIS A 513 15.02 -0.70 -23.10
C HIS A 513 14.16 0.19 -24.03
N PRO A 514 14.55 0.34 -25.31
CA PRO A 514 13.97 1.35 -26.19
C PRO A 514 12.48 1.15 -26.47
N TYR A 515 12.01 -0.09 -26.62
CA TYR A 515 10.62 -0.36 -26.98
C TYR A 515 9.65 -0.06 -25.83
N ALA A 516 9.84 -0.71 -24.67
CA ALA A 516 9.00 -0.53 -23.49
C ALA A 516 9.05 0.92 -22.97
N THR A 517 10.25 1.53 -22.97
CA THR A 517 10.41 2.94 -22.58
C THR A 517 9.73 3.89 -23.56
N LYS A 518 9.82 3.69 -24.89
CA LYS A 518 9.07 4.51 -25.85
C LYS A 518 7.56 4.41 -25.65
N ALA A 519 7.02 3.22 -25.40
CA ALA A 519 5.60 3.04 -25.10
C ALA A 519 5.19 3.81 -23.84
N HIS A 520 6.00 3.75 -22.78
CA HIS A 520 5.79 4.53 -21.57
C HIS A 520 5.84 6.04 -21.83
N LEU A 521 6.89 6.53 -22.50
CA LEU A 521 7.06 7.95 -22.84
C LEU A 521 5.92 8.46 -23.74
N LYS A 522 5.41 7.67 -24.68
CA LYS A 522 4.22 8.02 -25.49
C LYS A 522 3.01 8.26 -24.60
N LYS A 523 2.71 7.35 -23.66
CA LYS A 523 1.62 7.50 -22.69
C LYS A 523 1.80 8.76 -21.82
N LEU A 524 3.02 9.01 -21.33
CA LEU A 524 3.33 10.22 -20.55
C LEU A 524 3.15 11.48 -21.38
N ASN A 525 3.64 11.50 -22.63
CA ASN A 525 3.52 12.64 -23.51
C ASN A 525 2.05 12.97 -23.80
N THR A 526 1.20 11.97 -24.09
CA THR A 526 -0.25 12.17 -24.24
C THR A 526 -0.88 12.79 -22.98
N LYS A 527 -0.53 12.29 -21.79
CA LYS A 527 -1.01 12.88 -20.52
C LYS A 527 -0.54 14.33 -20.35
N LEU A 528 0.72 14.61 -20.70
CA LEU A 528 1.33 15.93 -20.55
C LEU A 528 0.80 16.95 -21.57
N THR A 529 0.56 16.54 -22.81
CA THR A 529 -0.06 17.37 -23.85
C THR A 529 -1.47 17.76 -23.45
N ASN A 530 -2.30 16.79 -23.03
CA ASN A 530 -3.63 17.06 -22.49
C ASN A 530 -3.59 18.03 -21.30
N TYR A 531 -2.52 17.95 -20.51
CA TYR A 531 -2.32 18.84 -19.37
C TYR A 531 -1.92 20.26 -19.80
N LYS A 532 -0.96 20.39 -20.72
CA LYS A 532 -0.55 21.68 -21.30
C LYS A 532 -1.74 22.38 -21.95
N LEU A 533 -2.58 21.65 -22.71
CA LEU A 533 -3.81 22.17 -23.31
C LEU A 533 -4.84 22.69 -22.28
N ARG A 534 -4.89 22.11 -21.08
CA ARG A 534 -5.76 22.61 -20.00
C ARG A 534 -5.24 23.93 -19.43
N ILE A 535 -3.91 24.08 -19.31
CA ILE A 535 -3.28 25.33 -18.87
C ILE A 535 -3.42 26.38 -19.98
N ASP A 536 -3.11 26.02 -21.22
CA ASP A 536 -3.07 26.94 -22.33
C ASP A 536 -3.75 26.32 -23.58
N PRO A 537 -5.04 26.61 -23.80
CA PRO A 537 -5.75 26.06 -24.95
C PRO A 537 -5.26 26.55 -26.30
N THR A 538 -4.52 27.67 -26.37
CA THR A 538 -4.03 28.17 -27.67
C THR A 538 -2.98 27.24 -28.27
N LEU A 539 -2.34 26.38 -27.46
CA LEU A 539 -1.47 25.31 -27.92
C LEU A 539 -2.18 24.28 -28.81
N HIS A 540 -3.51 24.28 -28.88
CA HIS A 540 -4.26 23.39 -29.77
C HIS A 540 -4.11 23.79 -31.25
N GLU A 541 -3.92 25.07 -31.54
CA GLU A 541 -3.74 25.57 -32.92
C GLU A 541 -2.37 25.10 -33.47
N ASP A 542 -1.32 25.18 -32.64
CA ASP A 542 0.03 24.74 -33.01
C ASP A 542 0.15 23.20 -33.17
N LEU A 543 -0.59 22.43 -32.37
CA LEU A 543 -0.55 20.96 -32.43
C LEU A 543 -1.36 20.38 -33.60
N ALA A 544 -2.40 21.08 -34.05
CA ALA A 544 -3.20 20.65 -35.21
C ALA A 544 -2.43 20.80 -36.53
N GLU A 545 -1.38 21.62 -36.58
CA GLU A 545 -0.53 21.81 -37.75
C GLU A 545 0.66 20.83 -37.82
N GLN A 546 0.96 20.09 -36.74
CA GLN A 546 2.15 19.22 -36.64
C GLN A 546 1.90 17.72 -36.87
N ASP A 547 0.70 17.32 -37.31
CA ASP A 547 0.40 15.91 -37.59
C ASP A 547 0.19 15.60 -39.10
N PRO A 548 1.23 15.71 -39.94
CA PRO A 548 1.07 15.41 -41.37
C PRO A 548 1.32 13.96 -41.80
N ASP A 549 1.77 13.01 -40.96
CA ASP A 549 2.31 11.73 -41.50
C ASP A 549 2.20 10.43 -40.65
N ASP A 550 1.33 10.33 -39.63
CA ASP A 550 1.15 9.05 -38.88
C ASP A 550 0.28 8.00 -39.63
N ASN A 551 0.28 8.03 -40.97
CA ASN A 551 -0.45 7.12 -41.87
C ASN A 551 0.50 6.27 -42.74
N ASP A 552 1.68 5.90 -42.24
CA ASP A 552 2.47 4.80 -42.84
C ASP A 552 2.26 3.50 -42.01
N PRO A 553 1.36 2.60 -42.44
CA PRO A 553 1.10 1.35 -41.73
C PRO A 553 2.20 0.29 -41.91
N ASP A 554 3.31 0.58 -42.61
CA ASP A 554 4.37 -0.39 -42.94
C ASP A 554 5.72 -0.16 -42.23
N GLN A 555 5.79 0.57 -41.09
CA GLN A 555 7.03 0.72 -40.27
C GLN A 555 6.97 0.09 -38.88
#